data_AF-A0A6I3XIW5-F1
#
_entry.id   AF-A0A6I3XIW5-F1
#
_cell.length_a   1.000
_cell.length_b   1.000
_cell.length_c   1.000
_cell.angle_alpha   90.00
_cell.angle_beta   90.00
_cell.angle_gamma   90.00
#
_symmetry.space_group_name_H-M   'P 1'
#
loop_
_entity.id
_entity.type
_entity.pdbx_description
1 polymer ?
#
loop_
_entity_poly.entity_id
_entity_poly.type
_entity_poly.pdbx_seq_one_letter_code
_entity_poly.pdbx_strand_id
1 'polypeptide(L)'
;MQTDQKADHPSVTAATGPASTEPPKGAAAPGCAINPYALAEVMSGRRIDWRRVDDKPALLEQILDMPYAELFDPQFGGPLYIGGAMQEDGSMKAQRSPLLDVERPPAHDDLENPPVGELGGLVTLKAVATALNLNTLDELGVRCIDWSTISKLHLTLDVPPAVRILRMARNYVPALVRVISHDPALERGNSQDWTPPGGSWQDAGRFFNETAELFDPVQGAVANCYYIAALSAVAWSQPYRIAHQTRATGLGQNEFFDRVTFHKPDGQGLDREIEVSETVPRTGSGGFIYARSSEDGEAWPAIYEKAFAKLKTGTTTDHPDITSTGWGDCVWATAQLTGGNRAYFDTASRTAEQLWTILRSNCLSYRTFRPMTAWTYSSGAASPDHVDYSDANVVGSHCYTVLGWAYRNCRRYILLRNPWGNTEATVGSLDATVHAYDVSWWRPITLRDTDGIFAMEINTFKKYFAGFGVVS
;
A
#
# COMPACT_ATOMS: atom_id res chain seq x y z
N MET A 1 21.02 62.05 0.78
CA MET A 1 19.89 61.50 1.56
C MET A 1 19.04 60.65 0.63
N GLN A 2 19.39 59.37 0.51
CA GLN A 2 18.48 58.28 0.15
C GLN A 2 19.28 56.99 0.34
N THR A 3 18.93 56.28 1.41
CA THR A 3 19.51 55.01 1.83
C THR A 3 18.77 53.89 1.12
N ASP A 4 19.51 53.00 0.46
CA ASP A 4 19.01 51.74 -0.10
C ASP A 4 18.44 50.86 1.02
N GLN A 5 17.12 50.66 1.01
CA GLN A 5 16.48 49.62 1.80
C GLN A 5 16.63 48.28 1.08
N LYS A 6 17.57 47.48 1.57
CA LYS A 6 17.65 46.05 1.32
C LYS A 6 16.36 45.42 1.84
N ALA A 7 15.53 44.89 0.95
CA ALA A 7 14.35 44.11 1.33
C ALA A 7 14.85 42.81 1.98
N ASP A 8 14.76 42.73 3.31
CA ASP A 8 14.92 41.50 4.06
C ASP A 8 13.75 40.58 3.70
N HIS A 9 14.03 39.52 2.94
CA HIS A 9 13.15 38.37 2.87
C HIS A 9 13.19 37.70 4.25
N PRO A 10 12.05 37.56 4.97
CA PRO A 10 12.07 36.85 6.24
C PRO A 10 12.52 35.40 5.99
N SER A 11 13.53 34.98 6.75
CA SER A 11 14.05 33.63 6.70
C SER A 11 12.95 32.61 7.05
N VAL A 12 12.78 31.62 6.17
CA VAL A 12 11.80 30.51 6.29
C VAL A 12 12.07 29.61 7.51
N THR A 13 13.14 29.85 8.25
CA THR A 13 13.66 28.96 9.30
C THR A 13 12.98 29.08 10.66
N ALA A 14 12.10 30.07 10.90
CA ALA A 14 11.49 30.27 12.22
C ALA A 14 10.08 29.66 12.38
N ALA A 15 9.42 29.21 11.31
CA ALA A 15 8.00 28.87 11.32
C ALA A 15 7.69 27.36 11.22
N THR A 16 8.68 26.47 11.26
CA THR A 16 8.49 25.03 11.07
C THR A 16 9.31 24.27 12.11
N GLY A 17 8.68 23.52 13.02
CA GLY A 17 9.43 22.57 13.86
C GLY A 17 10.30 21.65 12.97
N PRO A 18 11.49 21.23 13.45
CA PRO A 18 12.44 20.47 12.66
C PRO A 18 11.79 19.18 12.10
N ALA A 19 12.24 18.76 10.91
CA ALA A 19 11.88 17.44 10.40
C ALA A 19 12.43 16.36 11.33
N SER A 20 11.68 15.27 11.52
CA SER A 20 12.23 14.08 12.18
C SER A 20 13.10 13.31 11.19
N THR A 21 14.16 12.65 11.68
CA THR A 21 14.95 11.67 10.91
C THR A 21 14.45 10.24 11.13
N GLU A 22 13.59 10.05 12.13
CA GLU A 22 12.95 8.78 12.46
C GLU A 22 11.46 8.81 12.06
N PRO A 23 10.88 7.66 11.66
CA PRO A 23 9.46 7.59 11.38
C PRO A 23 8.64 7.89 12.65
N PRO A 24 7.42 8.45 12.49
CA PRO A 24 6.50 8.60 13.60
C PRO A 24 6.13 7.24 14.22
N LYS A 25 5.73 7.26 15.49
CA LYS A 25 5.33 6.08 16.26
C LYS A 25 3.81 5.99 16.40
N GLY A 26 3.33 4.84 16.87
CA GLY A 26 1.92 4.59 17.14
C GLY A 26 1.04 4.72 15.90
N ALA A 27 -0.17 5.25 16.06
CA ALA A 27 -1.14 5.41 14.97
C ALA A 27 -0.68 6.23 13.76
N ALA A 28 0.34 7.07 13.94
CA ALA A 28 0.91 7.87 12.86
C ALA A 28 2.03 7.14 12.10
N ALA A 29 2.48 5.97 12.54
CA ALA A 29 3.50 5.19 11.86
C ALA A 29 3.03 4.74 10.46
N PRO A 30 3.91 4.70 9.44
CA PRO A 30 3.58 4.14 8.15
C PRO A 30 3.08 2.70 8.28
N GLY A 31 2.01 2.38 7.54
CA GLY A 31 1.46 1.04 7.47
C GLY A 31 1.30 0.57 6.02
N CYS A 32 0.74 -0.62 5.85
CA CYS A 32 0.59 -1.22 4.53
C CYS A 32 -0.76 -1.92 4.31
N ALA A 33 -1.20 -1.91 3.06
CA ALA A 33 -2.38 -2.62 2.58
C ALA A 33 -2.05 -3.37 1.28
N ILE A 34 -2.67 -4.53 1.09
CA ILE A 34 -2.61 -5.33 -0.15
C ILE A 34 -3.47 -4.65 -1.23
N ASN A 35 -3.05 -4.71 -2.50
CA ASN A 35 -3.90 -4.24 -3.61
C ASN A 35 -5.16 -5.12 -3.74
N PRO A 36 -6.39 -4.59 -3.55
CA PRO A 36 -7.63 -5.36 -3.61
C PRO A 36 -7.86 -5.99 -4.99
N TYR A 37 -7.43 -5.31 -6.05
CA TYR A 37 -7.59 -5.79 -7.43
C TYR A 37 -6.69 -7.00 -7.70
N ALA A 38 -5.43 -6.94 -7.26
CA ALA A 38 -4.51 -8.07 -7.37
C ALA A 38 -4.92 -9.22 -6.44
N LEU A 39 -5.40 -8.93 -5.23
CA LEU A 39 -5.91 -9.94 -4.31
C LEU A 39 -7.10 -10.69 -4.91
N ALA A 40 -8.05 -9.98 -5.52
CA ALA A 40 -9.19 -10.58 -6.19
C ALA A 40 -8.78 -11.44 -7.40
N GLU A 41 -7.74 -11.06 -8.15
CA GLU A 41 -7.16 -11.89 -9.21
C GLU A 41 -6.54 -13.19 -8.67
N VAL A 42 -5.80 -13.11 -7.56
CA VAL A 42 -5.23 -14.28 -6.89
C VAL A 42 -6.31 -15.20 -6.33
N MET A 43 -7.33 -14.64 -5.66
CA MET A 43 -8.46 -15.41 -5.10
C MET A 43 -9.30 -16.09 -6.18
N SER A 44 -9.51 -15.43 -7.32
CA SER A 44 -10.27 -15.99 -8.43
C SER A 44 -9.44 -16.91 -9.35
N GLY A 45 -8.12 -16.97 -9.15
CA GLY A 45 -7.20 -17.77 -9.98
C GLY A 45 -7.07 -17.29 -11.43
N ARG A 46 -7.55 -16.07 -11.75
CA ARG A 46 -7.57 -15.54 -13.12
C ARG A 46 -7.33 -14.02 -13.14
N ARG A 47 -6.78 -13.53 -14.25
CA ARG A 47 -6.69 -12.09 -14.53
C ARG A 47 -8.11 -11.53 -14.70
N ILE A 48 -8.35 -10.34 -14.16
CA ILE A 48 -9.61 -9.61 -14.31
C ILE A 48 -9.30 -8.34 -15.11
N ASP A 49 -10.02 -8.14 -16.21
CA ASP A 49 -9.93 -6.88 -16.96
C ASP A 49 -10.74 -5.81 -16.23
N TRP A 50 -10.13 -5.20 -15.22
CA TRP A 50 -10.76 -4.19 -14.37
C TRP A 50 -11.26 -2.97 -15.14
N ARG A 51 -10.72 -2.67 -16.33
CA ARG A 51 -11.22 -1.57 -17.18
C ARG A 51 -12.61 -1.87 -17.75
N ARG A 52 -12.97 -3.15 -17.88
CA ARG A 52 -14.25 -3.62 -18.43
C ARG A 52 -15.26 -4.03 -17.35
N VAL A 53 -14.91 -3.87 -16.07
CA VAL A 53 -15.83 -4.12 -14.95
C VAL A 53 -16.63 -2.86 -14.69
N ASP A 54 -17.94 -2.92 -14.91
CA ASP A 54 -18.86 -1.78 -14.73
C ASP A 54 -18.97 -1.38 -13.25
N ASP A 55 -19.19 -2.36 -12.36
CA ASP A 55 -19.30 -2.17 -10.91
C ASP A 55 -18.15 -2.87 -10.18
N LYS A 56 -17.02 -2.17 -10.07
CA LYS A 56 -15.83 -2.68 -9.37
C LYS A 56 -16.11 -2.91 -7.87
N PRO A 57 -16.78 -2.00 -7.14
CA PRO A 57 -17.15 -2.25 -5.74
C PRO A 57 -17.90 -3.56 -5.55
N ALA A 58 -18.98 -3.80 -6.29
CA ALA A 58 -19.79 -5.02 -6.12
C ALA A 58 -18.99 -6.30 -6.42
N LEU A 59 -18.13 -6.27 -7.45
CA LEU A 59 -17.28 -7.43 -7.77
C LEU A 59 -16.23 -7.69 -6.69
N LEU A 60 -15.64 -6.62 -6.12
CA LEU A 60 -14.70 -6.75 -5.01
C LEU A 60 -15.40 -7.30 -3.76
N GLU A 61 -16.61 -6.83 -3.44
CA GLU A 61 -17.40 -7.38 -2.32
C GLU A 61 -17.66 -8.88 -2.49
N GLN A 62 -18.05 -9.28 -3.69
CA GLN A 62 -18.32 -10.68 -4.02
C GLN A 62 -17.07 -11.56 -3.89
N ILE A 63 -15.92 -11.12 -4.42
CA ILE A 63 -14.71 -11.94 -4.45
C ILE A 63 -14.01 -11.96 -3.09
N LEU A 64 -13.91 -10.80 -2.44
CA LEU A 64 -13.16 -10.64 -1.20
C LEU A 64 -13.98 -11.00 0.05
N ASP A 65 -15.30 -11.19 -0.11
CA ASP A 65 -16.26 -11.48 0.97
C ASP A 65 -16.20 -10.44 2.10
N MET A 66 -16.17 -9.18 1.70
CA MET A 66 -16.15 -8.04 2.61
C MET A 66 -16.91 -6.85 2.00
N PRO A 67 -17.77 -6.15 2.78
CA PRO A 67 -18.38 -4.91 2.33
C PRO A 67 -17.33 -3.88 1.86
N TYR A 68 -17.60 -3.21 0.74
CA TYR A 68 -16.65 -2.27 0.15
C TYR A 68 -16.34 -1.10 1.09
N ALA A 69 -17.34 -0.66 1.85
CA ALA A 69 -17.20 0.38 2.87
C ALA A 69 -16.24 -0.01 4.02
N GLU A 70 -16.04 -1.30 4.27
CA GLU A 70 -15.14 -1.79 5.32
C GLU A 70 -13.75 -2.18 4.78
N LEU A 71 -13.58 -2.21 3.45
CA LEU A 71 -12.41 -2.78 2.80
C LEU A 71 -11.13 -1.96 3.02
N PHE A 72 -11.26 -0.65 3.16
CA PHE A 72 -10.15 0.31 3.14
C PHE A 72 -9.73 0.81 4.53
N ASP A 73 -10.19 0.19 5.61
CA ASP A 73 -9.76 0.54 6.97
C ASP A 73 -9.47 -0.72 7.81
N PRO A 74 -8.26 -0.87 8.38
CA PRO A 74 -7.91 -2.06 9.14
C PRO A 74 -8.69 -2.22 10.44
N GLN A 75 -9.41 -1.20 10.93
CA GLN A 75 -10.27 -1.37 12.11
C GLN A 75 -11.31 -2.47 11.92
N PHE A 76 -11.74 -2.71 10.67
CA PHE A 76 -12.69 -3.78 10.33
C PHE A 76 -12.04 -5.16 10.20
N GLY A 77 -10.70 -5.24 10.22
CA GLY A 77 -9.94 -6.48 10.09
C GLY A 77 -10.10 -7.13 8.72
N GLY A 78 -10.15 -6.30 7.68
CA GLY A 78 -10.35 -6.73 6.31
C GLY A 78 -9.16 -7.48 5.70
N PRO A 79 -9.39 -8.13 4.54
CA PRO A 79 -8.41 -8.99 3.92
C PRO A 79 -7.18 -8.24 3.37
N LEU A 80 -7.29 -6.93 3.16
CA LEU A 80 -6.16 -6.12 2.70
C LEU A 80 -5.04 -5.99 3.74
N TYR A 81 -5.31 -6.35 4.99
CA TYR A 81 -4.39 -6.19 6.12
C TYR A 81 -3.89 -7.54 6.65
N ILE A 82 -4.12 -8.64 5.93
CA ILE A 82 -3.59 -9.96 6.27
C ILE A 82 -2.06 -9.89 6.35
N GLY A 83 -1.50 -10.40 7.44
CA GLY A 83 -0.07 -10.35 7.71
C GLY A 83 0.37 -9.18 8.58
N GLY A 84 -0.56 -8.34 9.04
CA GLY A 84 -0.29 -7.31 10.03
C GLY A 84 -1.38 -7.22 11.08
N ALA A 85 -1.05 -6.57 12.18
CA ALA A 85 -1.95 -6.40 13.30
C ALA A 85 -1.74 -5.06 13.99
N MET A 86 -2.87 -4.53 14.47
CA MET A 86 -2.91 -3.33 15.30
C MET A 86 -2.26 -3.64 16.64
N GLN A 87 -1.33 -2.80 17.05
CA GLN A 87 -0.61 -2.88 18.32
C GLN A 87 -1.28 -1.98 19.36
N GLU A 88 -0.91 -2.15 20.63
CA GLU A 88 -1.43 -1.32 21.74
C GLU A 88 -1.11 0.17 21.57
N ASP A 89 0.01 0.51 20.93
CA ASP A 89 0.39 1.90 20.62
C ASP A 89 -0.39 2.49 19.42
N GLY A 90 -1.30 1.71 18.83
CA GLY A 90 -2.09 2.08 17.66
C GLY A 90 -1.36 1.94 16.33
N SER A 91 -0.11 1.47 16.30
CA SER A 91 0.60 1.19 15.04
C SER A 91 0.14 -0.13 14.42
N MET A 92 0.27 -0.25 13.10
CA MET A 92 0.14 -1.52 12.39
C MET A 92 1.53 -2.12 12.18
N LYS A 93 1.75 -3.37 12.61
CA LYS A 93 3.04 -4.07 12.43
C LYS A 93 2.85 -5.44 11.81
N ALA A 94 3.87 -5.92 11.12
CA ALA A 94 3.90 -7.28 10.58
C ALA A 94 3.64 -8.31 11.69
N GLN A 95 2.74 -9.25 11.42
CA GLN A 95 2.44 -10.38 12.30
C GLN A 95 2.06 -11.59 11.45
N ARG A 96 2.53 -12.78 11.84
CA ARG A 96 2.09 -14.03 11.21
C ARG A 96 0.57 -14.15 11.31
N SER A 97 -0.08 -14.40 10.18
CA SER A 97 -1.54 -14.47 10.13
C SER A 97 -2.10 -15.63 10.96
N PRO A 98 -3.08 -15.39 11.85
CA PRO A 98 -3.75 -16.47 12.59
C PRO A 98 -4.59 -17.39 11.68
N LEU A 99 -4.89 -16.96 10.45
CA LEU A 99 -5.58 -17.79 9.46
C LEU A 99 -4.77 -19.04 9.06
N LEU A 100 -3.47 -19.05 9.31
CA LEU A 100 -2.59 -20.21 9.05
C LEU A 100 -2.80 -21.35 10.05
N ASP A 101 -3.42 -21.08 11.21
CA ASP A 101 -3.57 -22.04 12.31
C ASP A 101 -5.01 -22.56 12.45
N VAL A 102 -5.93 -22.11 11.59
CA VAL A 102 -7.33 -22.56 11.64
C VAL A 102 -7.42 -24.00 11.12
N GLU A 103 -7.67 -24.93 12.03
CA GLU A 103 -7.93 -26.33 11.71
C GLU A 103 -9.20 -26.48 10.86
N ARG A 104 -9.12 -27.26 9.79
CA ARG A 104 -10.26 -27.57 8.92
C ARG A 104 -10.71 -29.01 9.11
N PRO A 105 -12.02 -29.29 9.18
CA PRO A 105 -12.52 -30.65 9.02
C PRO A 105 -12.05 -31.23 7.68
N PRO A 106 -11.74 -32.53 7.59
CA PRO A 106 -11.38 -33.17 6.33
C PRO A 106 -12.52 -33.03 5.30
N ALA A 107 -12.13 -32.83 4.04
CA ALA A 107 -12.96 -32.49 2.89
C ALA A 107 -13.91 -33.63 2.43
N HIS A 108 -14.85 -34.04 3.30
CA HIS A 108 -15.83 -35.07 2.97
C HIS A 108 -17.24 -34.56 2.67
N ASP A 109 -17.52 -33.27 2.85
CA ASP A 109 -18.79 -32.70 2.40
C ASP A 109 -18.61 -31.23 2.02
N ASP A 110 -18.57 -30.96 0.72
CA ASP A 110 -18.50 -29.60 0.15
C ASP A 110 -19.79 -28.79 0.39
N LEU A 111 -20.76 -29.36 1.13
CA LEU A 111 -22.06 -28.77 1.43
C LEU A 111 -22.30 -28.53 2.93
N GLU A 112 -21.39 -28.90 3.84
CA GLU A 112 -21.58 -28.68 5.28
C GLU A 112 -20.41 -27.93 5.95
N ASN A 113 -20.58 -26.60 6.01
CA ASN A 113 -20.09 -25.64 7.02
C ASN A 113 -18.62 -25.69 7.52
N PRO A 114 -17.79 -24.70 7.15
CA PRO A 114 -16.85 -24.08 8.10
C PRO A 114 -17.62 -23.33 9.24
N PRO A 115 -17.04 -23.15 10.44
CA PRO A 115 -17.69 -23.30 11.76
C PRO A 115 -18.74 -22.26 12.20
N VAL A 116 -19.28 -21.44 11.30
CA VAL A 116 -20.34 -20.45 11.61
C VAL A 116 -21.47 -20.60 10.60
N GLY A 117 -22.37 -21.58 10.77
CA GLY A 117 -23.56 -21.71 9.91
C GLY A 117 -24.26 -20.36 9.71
N GLU A 118 -24.86 -20.12 8.53
CA GLU A 118 -25.58 -18.87 8.25
C GLU A 118 -26.46 -18.50 9.46
N LEU A 119 -26.26 -17.29 10.02
CA LEU A 119 -27.01 -16.82 11.21
C LEU A 119 -28.51 -16.58 10.91
N GLY A 120 -28.96 -16.92 9.71
CA GLY A 120 -30.36 -16.83 9.29
C GLY A 120 -31.26 -17.72 10.14
N GLY A 121 -32.37 -17.16 10.64
CA GLY A 121 -33.35 -17.91 11.42
C GLY A 121 -33.06 -18.02 12.92
N LEU A 122 -31.98 -17.43 13.42
CA LEU A 122 -31.72 -17.35 14.87
C LEU A 122 -32.63 -16.30 15.53
N VAL A 123 -33.42 -16.72 16.51
CA VAL A 123 -34.43 -15.87 17.18
C VAL A 123 -34.03 -15.40 18.58
N THR A 124 -32.86 -15.82 19.09
CA THR A 124 -32.35 -15.39 20.40
C THR A 124 -30.86 -15.06 20.36
N LEU A 125 -30.42 -14.09 21.17
CA LEU A 125 -28.99 -13.77 21.32
C LEU A 125 -28.18 -14.98 21.81
N LYS A 126 -28.76 -15.83 22.67
CA LYS A 126 -28.12 -17.07 23.10
C LYS A 126 -27.84 -18.02 21.93
N ALA A 127 -28.78 -18.15 20.99
CA ALA A 127 -28.58 -18.95 19.79
C ALA A 127 -27.50 -18.35 18.88
N VAL A 128 -27.43 -17.02 18.77
CA VAL A 128 -26.33 -16.31 18.09
C VAL A 128 -24.99 -16.62 18.76
N ALA A 129 -24.88 -16.48 20.08
CA ALA A 129 -23.65 -16.79 20.81
C ALA A 129 -23.22 -18.26 20.65
N THR A 130 -24.19 -19.18 20.66
CA THR A 130 -23.90 -20.61 20.45
C THR A 130 -23.41 -20.86 19.02
N ALA A 131 -24.04 -20.25 18.02
CA ALA A 131 -23.64 -20.39 16.62
C ALA A 131 -22.27 -19.77 16.32
N LEU A 132 -21.88 -18.74 17.08
CA LEU A 132 -20.57 -18.09 17.00
C LEU A 132 -19.53 -18.72 17.94
N ASN A 133 -19.89 -19.79 18.68
CA ASN A 133 -19.05 -20.46 19.66
C ASN A 133 -18.47 -19.52 20.74
N LEU A 134 -19.30 -18.61 21.26
CA LEU A 134 -18.94 -17.67 22.33
C LEU A 134 -19.20 -18.30 23.71
N ASN A 135 -18.33 -18.02 24.67
CA ASN A 135 -18.49 -18.52 26.04
C ASN A 135 -19.52 -17.70 26.82
N THR A 136 -19.55 -16.39 26.59
CA THR A 136 -20.54 -15.46 27.17
C THR A 136 -21.07 -14.49 26.14
N LEU A 137 -22.26 -13.95 26.39
CA LEU A 137 -22.85 -12.87 25.60
C LEU A 137 -22.10 -11.55 25.72
N ASP A 138 -21.31 -11.37 26.79
CA ASP A 138 -20.52 -10.15 27.02
C ASP A 138 -19.42 -9.98 25.96
N GLU A 139 -19.09 -11.03 25.21
CA GLU A 139 -18.16 -10.98 24.09
C GLU A 139 -18.75 -10.21 22.88
N LEU A 140 -20.08 -10.07 22.79
CA LEU A 140 -20.74 -9.28 21.75
C LEU A 140 -20.81 -7.80 22.16
N GLY A 141 -19.86 -7.02 21.67
CA GLY A 141 -19.86 -5.57 21.87
C GLY A 141 -21.07 -4.92 21.21
N VAL A 142 -21.77 -4.04 21.91
CA VAL A 142 -22.90 -3.29 21.33
C VAL A 142 -22.35 -2.03 20.65
N ARG A 143 -22.43 -1.97 19.32
CA ARG A 143 -21.99 -0.81 18.53
C ARG A 143 -23.03 0.28 18.46
N CYS A 144 -24.29 -0.11 18.26
CA CYS A 144 -25.38 0.83 18.13
C CYS A 144 -26.64 0.27 18.78
N ILE A 145 -27.36 1.15 19.46
CA ILE A 145 -28.71 0.88 19.95
C ILE A 145 -29.63 1.95 19.39
N ASP A 146 -30.55 1.56 18.53
CA ASP A 146 -31.54 2.46 17.95
C ASP A 146 -32.94 2.19 18.54
N TRP A 147 -33.47 3.21 19.21
CA TRP A 147 -34.77 3.26 19.88
C TRP A 147 -35.77 4.16 19.12
N SER A 148 -35.51 4.42 17.83
CA SER A 148 -36.35 5.30 17.00
C SER A 148 -37.79 4.78 16.82
N THR A 149 -38.02 3.48 17.04
CA THR A 149 -39.35 2.87 16.93
C THR A 149 -39.94 2.53 18.29
N ILE A 150 -41.25 2.68 18.44
CA ILE A 150 -41.96 2.43 19.71
C ILE A 150 -42.03 0.92 20.06
N SER A 151 -42.01 0.05 19.05
CA SER A 151 -42.25 -1.39 19.21
C SER A 151 -41.05 -2.28 18.95
N LYS A 152 -39.92 -1.71 18.47
CA LYS A 152 -38.71 -2.48 18.14
C LYS A 152 -37.46 -1.76 18.60
N LEU A 153 -36.53 -2.55 19.12
CA LEU A 153 -35.17 -2.15 19.42
C LEU A 153 -34.25 -2.71 18.33
N HIS A 154 -33.51 -1.85 17.64
CA HIS A 154 -32.50 -2.28 16.68
C HIS A 154 -31.13 -2.27 17.36
N LEU A 155 -30.49 -3.44 17.42
CA LEU A 155 -29.15 -3.63 18.00
C LEU A 155 -28.17 -3.99 16.89
N THR A 156 -27.08 -3.23 16.80
CA THR A 156 -25.91 -3.60 15.99
C THR A 156 -24.83 -4.11 16.93
N LEU A 157 -24.38 -5.35 16.70
CA LEU A 157 -23.38 -6.02 17.52
C LEU A 157 -22.08 -6.22 16.76
N ASP A 158 -20.98 -6.05 17.46
CA ASP A 158 -19.65 -6.33 16.96
C ASP A 158 -19.36 -7.82 17.03
N VAL A 159 -18.86 -8.34 15.91
CA VAL A 159 -18.43 -9.73 15.82
C VAL A 159 -17.04 -9.83 16.47
N PRO A 160 -16.82 -10.73 17.44
CA PRO A 160 -15.53 -10.87 18.10
C PRO A 160 -14.41 -11.20 17.11
N PRO A 161 -13.16 -10.75 17.34
CA PRO A 161 -12.05 -11.02 16.43
C PRO A 161 -11.85 -12.50 16.10
N ALA A 162 -12.03 -13.40 17.08
CA ALA A 162 -11.92 -14.84 16.87
C ALA A 162 -12.95 -15.37 15.86
N VAL A 163 -14.19 -14.89 15.94
CA VAL A 163 -15.26 -15.26 15.01
C VAL A 163 -15.00 -14.69 13.62
N ARG A 164 -14.49 -13.46 13.52
CA ARG A 164 -14.09 -12.85 12.24
C ARG A 164 -13.01 -13.69 11.56
N ILE A 165 -12.00 -14.17 12.29
CA ILE A 165 -10.97 -15.06 11.76
C ILE A 165 -11.59 -16.34 11.19
N LEU A 166 -12.53 -16.97 11.92
CA LEU A 166 -13.22 -18.17 11.43
C LEU A 166 -14.05 -17.92 10.16
N ARG A 167 -14.70 -16.76 10.05
CA ARG A 167 -15.43 -16.36 8.84
C ARG A 167 -14.48 -16.13 7.66
N MET A 168 -13.39 -15.39 7.88
CA MET A 168 -12.38 -15.17 6.84
C MET A 168 -11.72 -16.48 6.41
N ALA A 169 -11.49 -17.40 7.35
CA ALA A 169 -10.88 -18.71 7.06
C ALA A 169 -11.70 -19.57 6.09
N ARG A 170 -12.92 -19.18 5.70
CA ARG A 170 -13.68 -19.80 4.60
C ARG A 170 -12.97 -19.63 3.26
N ASN A 171 -12.68 -18.37 2.94
CA ASN A 171 -12.12 -17.96 1.65
C ASN A 171 -10.60 -17.81 1.69
N TYR A 172 -10.05 -17.42 2.85
CA TYR A 172 -8.62 -17.17 3.05
C TYR A 172 -7.90 -18.41 3.60
N VAL A 173 -7.80 -19.44 2.74
CA VAL A 173 -7.20 -20.75 3.10
C VAL A 173 -5.68 -20.62 3.31
N PRO A 174 -5.00 -21.50 4.08
CA PRO A 174 -3.57 -21.36 4.35
C PRO A 174 -2.67 -21.25 3.12
N ALA A 175 -3.00 -21.96 2.03
CA ALA A 175 -2.29 -21.84 0.76
C ALA A 175 -2.39 -20.43 0.17
N LEU A 176 -3.59 -19.81 0.18
CA LEU A 176 -3.79 -18.44 -0.28
C LEU A 176 -3.12 -17.43 0.65
N VAL A 177 -3.20 -17.62 1.98
CA VAL A 177 -2.53 -16.74 2.95
C VAL A 177 -1.02 -16.71 2.72
N ARG A 178 -0.41 -17.85 2.40
CA ARG A 178 1.02 -17.96 2.04
C ARG A 178 1.40 -17.36 0.69
N VAL A 179 0.42 -17.06 -0.18
CA VAL A 179 0.66 -16.27 -1.40
C VAL A 179 0.77 -14.79 -1.07
N ILE A 180 0.00 -14.31 -0.08
CA ILE A 180 -0.17 -12.87 0.14
C ILE A 180 0.54 -12.32 1.39
N SER A 181 0.98 -13.21 2.28
CA SER A 181 1.57 -12.87 3.57
C SER A 181 2.67 -13.85 3.97
N HIS A 182 3.70 -13.31 4.63
CA HIS A 182 4.85 -14.07 5.07
C HIS A 182 4.51 -14.99 6.25
N ASP A 183 4.90 -16.26 6.14
CA ASP A 183 4.78 -17.28 7.17
C ASP A 183 6.18 -17.59 7.73
N PRO A 184 6.64 -16.90 8.80
CA PRO A 184 7.98 -17.11 9.36
C PRO A 184 8.17 -18.50 9.96
N ALA A 185 7.11 -19.29 10.18
CA ALA A 185 7.23 -20.67 10.64
C ALA A 185 7.72 -21.62 9.53
N LEU A 186 7.65 -21.20 8.26
CA LEU A 186 8.31 -21.88 7.15
C LEU A 186 9.77 -21.43 7.11
N GLU A 187 10.57 -21.87 8.09
CA GLU A 187 12.02 -21.64 8.07
C GLU A 187 12.60 -22.23 6.78
N ARG A 188 12.93 -21.36 5.82
CA ARG A 188 13.65 -21.74 4.60
C ARG A 188 15.11 -21.40 4.78
N GLY A 189 15.97 -22.37 4.48
CA GLY A 189 17.41 -22.08 4.38
C GLY A 189 17.65 -20.98 3.36
N ASN A 190 18.69 -20.18 3.56
CA ASN A 190 19.06 -19.09 2.65
C ASN A 190 19.50 -19.55 1.24
N SER A 191 19.55 -20.86 0.99
CA SER A 191 19.88 -21.49 -0.30
C SER A 191 18.70 -22.25 -0.91
N GLN A 192 17.49 -22.08 -0.38
CA GLN A 192 16.28 -22.72 -0.89
C GLN A 192 15.42 -21.72 -1.66
N ASP A 193 14.97 -22.14 -2.84
CA ASP A 193 14.02 -21.38 -3.63
C ASP A 193 12.67 -21.27 -2.93
N TRP A 194 12.07 -20.10 -3.05
CA TRP A 194 10.69 -19.87 -2.72
C TRP A 194 9.85 -19.75 -3.98
N THR A 195 8.70 -20.42 -3.99
CA THR A 195 7.68 -20.28 -5.04
C THR A 195 6.35 -20.14 -4.32
N PRO A 196 5.51 -19.15 -4.67
CA PRO A 196 4.22 -18.99 -4.04
C PRO A 196 3.33 -20.19 -4.38
N PRO A 197 2.48 -20.66 -3.46
CA PRO A 197 1.52 -21.74 -3.74
C PRO A 197 0.70 -21.46 -5.01
N GLY A 198 0.68 -22.40 -5.94
CA GLY A 198 -0.05 -22.26 -7.22
C GLY A 198 0.60 -21.33 -8.26
N GLY A 199 1.75 -20.74 -7.94
CA GLY A 199 2.55 -19.93 -8.88
C GLY A 199 3.77 -20.67 -9.42
N SER A 200 4.47 -19.99 -10.32
CA SER A 200 5.75 -20.44 -10.89
C SER A 200 6.59 -19.23 -11.29
N TRP A 201 7.92 -19.40 -11.37
CA TRP A 201 8.82 -18.36 -11.86
C TRP A 201 8.88 -18.39 -13.37
N GLN A 202 8.59 -17.25 -13.99
CA GLN A 202 8.48 -17.12 -15.45
C GLN A 202 9.02 -15.77 -15.86
N ASP A 203 9.61 -15.70 -17.05
CA ASP A 203 9.97 -14.44 -17.71
C ASP A 203 8.72 -13.55 -17.84
N ALA A 204 8.84 -12.29 -17.43
CA ALA A 204 7.76 -11.32 -17.39
C ALA A 204 7.75 -10.32 -18.55
N GLY A 205 8.71 -10.42 -19.46
CA GLY A 205 8.96 -9.45 -20.52
C GLY A 205 10.27 -8.70 -20.32
N ARG A 206 10.48 -7.69 -21.16
CA ARG A 206 11.70 -6.87 -21.14
C ARG A 206 11.75 -6.00 -19.88
N PHE A 207 12.95 -5.69 -19.43
CA PHE A 207 13.15 -4.73 -18.35
C PHE A 207 12.42 -3.39 -18.59
N PHE A 208 12.73 -2.70 -19.69
CA PHE A 208 12.06 -1.45 -20.10
C PHE A 208 11.39 -1.58 -21.46
N ASN A 209 10.22 -0.97 -21.60
CA ASN A 209 9.65 -0.63 -22.92
C ASN A 209 10.39 0.58 -23.52
N GLU A 210 10.57 1.60 -22.69
CA GLU A 210 11.26 2.85 -23.00
C GLU A 210 12.22 3.25 -21.89
N THR A 211 11.68 3.71 -20.77
CA THR A 211 12.39 4.20 -19.58
C THR A 211 11.47 4.02 -18.37
N ALA A 212 12.03 4.09 -17.17
CA ALA A 212 11.22 4.11 -15.96
C ALA A 212 10.28 5.33 -15.94
N GLU A 213 8.99 5.06 -15.85
CA GLU A 213 7.93 6.05 -15.69
C GLU A 213 7.25 5.93 -14.32
N LEU A 214 6.56 6.99 -13.93
CA LEU A 214 5.94 7.06 -12.60
C LEU A 214 4.78 6.07 -12.42
N PHE A 215 4.14 5.68 -13.51
CA PHE A 215 2.91 4.87 -13.50
C PHE A 215 3.19 3.37 -13.64
N ASP A 216 4.38 2.99 -14.13
CA ASP A 216 4.73 1.59 -14.31
C ASP A 216 4.54 0.80 -13.01
N PRO A 217 5.05 1.24 -11.84
CA PRO A 217 4.91 0.43 -10.64
C PRO A 217 3.45 0.33 -10.21
N VAL A 218 2.88 -0.86 -10.36
CA VAL A 218 1.57 -1.26 -9.86
C VAL A 218 1.75 -2.39 -8.87
N GLN A 219 1.28 -2.17 -7.64
CA GLN A 219 1.39 -3.14 -6.55
C GLN A 219 0.56 -4.39 -6.82
N GLY A 220 1.07 -5.56 -6.43
CA GLY A 220 0.31 -6.83 -6.48
C GLY A 220 -0.26 -7.28 -5.14
N ALA A 221 -0.43 -8.60 -5.00
CA ALA A 221 -1.09 -9.24 -3.87
C ALA A 221 -0.18 -9.41 -2.64
N VAL A 222 0.55 -8.36 -2.25
CA VAL A 222 1.38 -8.30 -1.03
C VAL A 222 1.34 -6.90 -0.43
N ALA A 223 1.39 -6.78 0.89
CA ALA A 223 1.29 -5.51 1.62
C ALA A 223 2.60 -4.70 1.60
N ASN A 224 3.16 -4.41 0.43
CA ASN A 224 4.42 -3.68 0.27
C ASN A 224 4.26 -2.33 -0.46
N CYS A 225 3.07 -1.72 -0.36
CA CYS A 225 2.74 -0.41 -0.93
C CYS A 225 3.82 0.66 -0.72
N TYR A 226 4.51 0.60 0.43
CA TYR A 226 5.58 1.51 0.78
C TYR A 226 6.75 1.47 -0.21
N TYR A 227 7.08 0.30 -0.74
CA TYR A 227 8.15 0.11 -1.71
C TYR A 227 7.70 0.52 -3.11
N ILE A 228 6.48 0.15 -3.51
CA ILE A 228 5.93 0.51 -4.84
C ILE A 228 5.71 2.03 -4.98
N ALA A 229 5.24 2.68 -3.91
CA ALA A 229 5.15 4.14 -3.84
C ALA A 229 6.54 4.80 -3.93
N ALA A 230 7.56 4.18 -3.33
CA ALA A 230 8.94 4.66 -3.41
C ALA A 230 9.53 4.51 -4.83
N LEU A 231 9.31 3.38 -5.50
CA LEU A 231 9.71 3.19 -6.91
C LEU A 231 9.11 4.29 -7.80
N SER A 232 7.81 4.53 -7.67
CA SER A 232 7.11 5.58 -8.41
C SER A 232 7.66 6.98 -8.08
N ALA A 233 7.98 7.25 -6.80
CA ALA A 233 8.55 8.54 -6.37
C ALA A 233 9.95 8.79 -6.97
N VAL A 234 10.77 7.73 -7.05
CA VAL A 234 12.11 7.81 -7.64
C VAL A 234 12.04 7.91 -9.15
N ALA A 235 11.22 7.09 -9.83
CA ALA A 235 10.98 7.20 -11.27
C ALA A 235 10.44 8.60 -11.64
N TRP A 236 9.58 9.16 -10.80
CA TRP A 236 9.02 10.49 -11.01
C TRP A 236 10.02 11.63 -10.84
N SER A 237 10.79 11.63 -9.74
CA SER A 237 11.65 12.77 -9.38
C SER A 237 13.09 12.64 -9.91
N GLN A 238 13.61 11.42 -9.97
CA GLN A 238 15.00 11.08 -10.31
C GLN A 238 15.07 9.81 -11.18
N PRO A 239 14.44 9.79 -12.38
CA PRO A 239 14.28 8.58 -13.19
C PRO A 239 15.58 7.85 -13.50
N TYR A 240 16.69 8.59 -13.66
CA TYR A 240 18.03 8.05 -13.92
C TYR A 240 18.57 7.11 -12.83
N ARG A 241 17.94 7.05 -11.65
CA ARG A 241 18.28 6.09 -10.59
C ARG A 241 17.65 4.71 -10.81
N ILE A 242 16.58 4.64 -11.60
CA ILE A 242 16.02 3.38 -12.06
C ILE A 242 16.71 3.05 -13.38
N ALA A 243 17.53 2.01 -13.39
CA ALA A 243 18.42 1.73 -14.51
C ALA A 243 18.51 0.24 -14.78
N HIS A 244 18.48 -0.12 -16.07
CA HIS A 244 18.71 -1.47 -16.54
C HIS A 244 20.22 -1.73 -16.56
N GLN A 245 20.75 -2.25 -15.45
CA GLN A 245 22.16 -2.59 -15.31
C GLN A 245 22.35 -4.09 -15.46
N THR A 246 22.73 -4.54 -16.66
CA THR A 246 22.85 -5.97 -16.95
C THR A 246 24.28 -6.46 -16.92
N ARG A 247 24.43 -7.75 -16.61
CA ARG A 247 25.65 -8.50 -16.85
C ARG A 247 25.32 -9.92 -17.30
N ALA A 248 26.06 -10.40 -18.28
CA ALA A 248 26.10 -11.81 -18.63
C ALA A 248 27.22 -12.52 -17.85
N THR A 249 26.87 -13.65 -17.24
CA THR A 249 27.83 -14.58 -16.61
C THR A 249 28.15 -15.77 -17.51
N GLY A 250 27.45 -15.89 -18.64
CA GLY A 250 27.68 -16.88 -19.70
C GLY A 250 26.92 -16.52 -20.98
N LEU A 251 26.62 -17.51 -21.82
CA LEU A 251 25.98 -17.33 -23.13
C LEU A 251 24.48 -17.70 -23.14
N GLY A 252 24.01 -18.45 -22.14
CA GLY A 252 22.60 -18.82 -22.00
C GLY A 252 21.75 -17.64 -21.53
N GLN A 253 20.48 -17.60 -21.94
CA GLN A 253 19.54 -16.53 -21.52
C GLN A 253 19.35 -16.48 -20.00
N ASN A 254 19.41 -17.63 -19.34
CA ASN A 254 19.38 -17.76 -17.88
C ASN A 254 20.69 -17.32 -17.18
N GLU A 255 21.70 -16.88 -17.93
CA GLU A 255 22.98 -16.39 -17.42
C GLU A 255 23.09 -14.86 -17.54
N PHE A 256 22.01 -14.18 -17.97
CA PHE A 256 21.86 -12.73 -17.94
C PHE A 256 21.14 -12.32 -16.65
N PHE A 257 21.76 -11.40 -15.91
CA PHE A 257 21.25 -10.89 -14.65
C PHE A 257 21.16 -9.37 -14.67
N ASP A 258 20.09 -8.88 -14.05
CA ASP A 258 19.90 -7.48 -13.69
C ASP A 258 20.51 -7.21 -12.33
N ARG A 259 21.19 -6.08 -12.23
CA ARG A 259 21.74 -5.57 -10.98
C ARG A 259 20.91 -4.40 -10.48
N VAL A 260 20.38 -4.55 -9.27
CA VAL A 260 19.71 -3.47 -8.53
C VAL A 260 20.58 -3.05 -7.35
N THR A 261 20.88 -1.76 -7.29
CA THR A 261 21.71 -1.17 -6.23
C THR A 261 20.83 -0.63 -5.11
N PHE A 262 21.07 -1.09 -3.88
CA PHE A 262 20.46 -0.56 -2.66
C PHE A 262 21.49 0.18 -1.82
N HIS A 263 21.04 1.25 -1.19
CA HIS A 263 21.85 2.13 -0.35
C HIS A 263 21.41 2.06 1.11
N LYS A 264 22.34 2.34 2.00
CA LYS A 264 22.00 2.64 3.39
C LYS A 264 21.40 4.05 3.43
N PRO A 265 20.25 4.25 4.08
CA PRO A 265 19.66 5.59 4.20
C PRO A 265 20.61 6.60 4.84
N ASP A 266 20.32 7.88 4.63
CA ASP A 266 20.97 9.00 5.31
C ASP A 266 22.46 9.14 4.98
N GLY A 267 22.80 8.99 3.70
CA GLY A 267 24.15 9.23 3.20
C GLY A 267 25.18 8.20 3.67
N GLN A 268 24.75 7.06 4.23
CA GLN A 268 25.64 6.03 4.78
C GLN A 268 26.30 5.12 3.73
N GLY A 269 26.11 5.43 2.45
CA GLY A 269 26.77 4.76 1.34
C GLY A 269 26.01 3.57 0.77
N LEU A 270 26.72 2.71 0.03
CA LEU A 270 26.17 1.49 -0.55
C LEU A 270 25.78 0.49 0.55
N ASP A 271 24.61 -0.13 0.40
CA ASP A 271 24.22 -1.29 1.21
C ASP A 271 24.64 -2.57 0.48
N ARG A 272 24.00 -2.84 -0.66
CA ARG A 272 24.26 -4.05 -1.46
C ARG A 272 23.86 -3.87 -2.91
N GLU A 273 24.62 -4.51 -3.80
CA GLU A 273 24.21 -4.76 -5.17
C GLU A 273 23.59 -6.16 -5.24
N ILE A 274 22.36 -6.25 -5.74
CA ILE A 274 21.60 -7.49 -5.83
C ILE A 274 21.46 -7.86 -7.30
N GLU A 275 21.93 -9.06 -7.65
CA GLU A 275 21.75 -9.66 -8.97
C GLU A 275 20.52 -10.58 -8.97
N VAL A 276 19.63 -10.40 -9.96
CA VAL A 276 18.43 -11.21 -10.18
C VAL A 276 18.19 -11.44 -11.67
N SER A 277 17.61 -12.57 -12.05
CA SER A 277 17.13 -12.78 -13.42
C SER A 277 15.79 -12.07 -13.67
N GLU A 278 15.37 -11.98 -14.94
CA GLU A 278 14.06 -11.41 -15.36
C GLU A 278 12.85 -12.33 -15.08
N THR A 279 13.06 -13.50 -14.44
CA THR A 279 11.93 -14.34 -14.02
C THR A 279 11.27 -13.81 -12.75
N VAL A 280 9.94 -13.78 -12.71
CA VAL A 280 9.15 -13.33 -11.55
C VAL A 280 8.00 -14.29 -11.26
N PRO A 281 7.39 -14.25 -10.06
CA PRO A 281 6.29 -15.14 -9.75
C PRO A 281 5.03 -14.77 -10.55
N ARG A 282 4.57 -15.73 -11.36
CA ARG A 282 3.34 -15.64 -12.14
C ARG A 282 2.37 -16.76 -11.77
N THR A 283 1.09 -16.50 -11.94
CA THR A 283 0.04 -17.52 -11.82
C THR A 283 0.20 -18.59 -12.90
N GLY A 284 -0.48 -19.73 -12.76
CA GLY A 284 -0.50 -20.76 -13.81
C GLY A 284 -1.04 -20.27 -15.18
N SER A 285 -1.80 -19.17 -15.21
CA SER A 285 -2.28 -18.51 -16.43
C SER A 285 -1.34 -17.41 -16.97
N GLY A 286 -0.19 -17.21 -16.34
CA GLY A 286 0.78 -16.17 -16.71
C GLY A 286 0.40 -14.77 -16.20
N GLY A 287 -0.51 -14.61 -15.24
CA GLY A 287 -0.74 -13.31 -14.60
C GLY A 287 0.37 -12.98 -13.59
N PHE A 288 0.72 -11.71 -13.41
CA PHE A 288 1.57 -11.30 -12.28
C PHE A 288 0.84 -11.53 -10.96
N ILE A 289 1.53 -12.07 -9.95
CA ILE A 289 1.00 -12.20 -8.58
C ILE A 289 1.33 -10.95 -7.76
N TYR A 290 2.55 -10.43 -7.90
CA TYR A 290 3.07 -9.29 -7.15
C TYR A 290 3.20 -8.05 -8.04
N ALA A 291 4.20 -7.20 -7.83
CA ALA A 291 4.35 -5.98 -8.62
C ALA A 291 4.39 -6.26 -10.12
N ARG A 292 3.87 -5.32 -10.90
CA ARG A 292 3.85 -5.35 -12.37
C ARG A 292 4.01 -3.95 -12.93
N SER A 293 4.37 -3.87 -14.21
CA SER A 293 4.20 -2.62 -14.96
C SER A 293 2.71 -2.37 -15.26
N SER A 294 2.30 -1.12 -15.34
CA SER A 294 1.03 -0.73 -15.96
C SER A 294 1.04 -0.96 -17.47
N GLU A 295 2.21 -1.12 -18.06
CA GLU A 295 2.42 -1.40 -19.47
C GLU A 295 2.63 -2.90 -19.74
N ASP A 296 1.95 -3.43 -20.75
CA ASP A 296 2.12 -4.83 -21.11
C ASP A 296 3.52 -5.06 -21.69
N GLY A 297 4.17 -6.14 -21.23
CA GLY A 297 5.49 -6.56 -21.71
C GLY A 297 6.68 -5.91 -21.00
N GLU A 298 6.45 -5.03 -20.02
CA GLU A 298 7.49 -4.43 -19.19
C GLU A 298 7.53 -5.04 -17.78
N ALA A 299 8.75 -5.32 -17.29
CA ALA A 299 8.95 -6.08 -16.06
C ALA A 299 9.75 -5.36 -14.96
N TRP A 300 10.33 -4.17 -15.21
CA TRP A 300 11.23 -3.54 -14.22
C TRP A 300 10.65 -3.39 -12.81
N PRO A 301 9.35 -3.07 -12.57
CA PRO A 301 8.85 -2.95 -11.20
C PRO A 301 8.89 -4.29 -10.47
N ALA A 302 8.58 -5.38 -11.17
CA ALA A 302 8.61 -6.74 -10.64
C ALA A 302 10.06 -7.21 -10.37
N ILE A 303 11.00 -6.84 -11.23
CA ILE A 303 12.42 -7.14 -11.08
C ILE A 303 13.02 -6.38 -9.87
N TYR A 304 12.68 -5.10 -9.70
CA TYR A 304 13.08 -4.33 -8.52
C TYR A 304 12.49 -4.91 -7.22
N GLU A 305 11.21 -5.29 -7.23
CA GLU A 305 10.56 -5.95 -6.08
C GLU A 305 11.24 -7.28 -5.72
N LYS A 306 11.57 -8.10 -6.73
CA LYS A 306 12.32 -9.34 -6.56
C LYS A 306 13.70 -9.09 -5.94
N ALA A 307 14.46 -8.12 -6.47
CA ALA A 307 15.76 -7.77 -5.91
C ALA A 307 15.64 -7.27 -4.46
N PHE A 308 14.59 -6.52 -4.14
CA PHE A 308 14.31 -6.07 -2.80
C PHE A 308 13.94 -7.21 -1.84
N ALA A 309 13.15 -8.18 -2.29
CA ALA A 309 12.88 -9.39 -1.52
C ALA A 309 14.16 -10.20 -1.26
N LYS A 310 15.06 -10.30 -2.25
CA LYS A 310 16.37 -10.95 -2.09
C LYS A 310 17.25 -10.21 -1.09
N LEU A 311 17.24 -8.88 -1.07
CA LEU A 311 17.89 -8.08 -0.03
C LEU A 311 17.31 -8.40 1.37
N LYS A 312 15.98 -8.40 1.50
CA LYS A 312 15.27 -8.59 2.78
C LYS A 312 15.43 -9.98 3.37
N THR A 313 15.34 -11.00 2.53
CA THR A 313 15.49 -12.41 2.94
C THR A 313 16.95 -12.82 3.14
N GLY A 314 17.88 -12.13 2.48
CA GLY A 314 19.29 -12.53 2.44
C GLY A 314 19.54 -13.84 1.70
N THR A 315 18.57 -14.32 0.91
CA THR A 315 18.73 -15.56 0.13
C THR A 315 19.86 -15.43 -0.89
N THR A 316 20.53 -16.54 -1.16
CA THR A 316 21.55 -16.67 -2.20
C THR A 316 20.95 -17.10 -3.53
N THR A 317 19.71 -17.56 -3.56
CA THR A 317 19.05 -18.00 -4.78
C THR A 317 18.42 -16.85 -5.56
N ASP A 318 17.93 -17.15 -6.76
CA ASP A 318 17.23 -16.18 -7.60
C ASP A 318 15.75 -16.06 -7.25
N HIS A 319 15.22 -16.95 -6.41
CA HIS A 319 13.79 -17.04 -6.11
C HIS A 319 13.50 -16.71 -4.63
N PRO A 320 13.58 -15.43 -4.21
CA PRO A 320 13.30 -15.01 -2.84
C PRO A 320 11.81 -15.09 -2.50
N ASP A 321 11.50 -15.17 -1.20
CA ASP A 321 10.13 -14.99 -0.72
C ASP A 321 9.69 -13.53 -0.85
N ILE A 322 8.84 -13.23 -1.83
CA ILE A 322 8.34 -11.87 -2.08
C ILE A 322 7.45 -11.39 -0.92
N THR A 323 6.76 -12.29 -0.23
CA THR A 323 5.85 -11.91 0.86
C THR A 323 6.57 -11.32 2.06
N SER A 324 7.88 -11.59 2.22
CA SER A 324 8.72 -11.01 3.25
C SER A 324 8.95 -9.50 3.07
N THR A 325 8.55 -8.93 1.93
CA THR A 325 8.62 -7.50 1.67
C THR A 325 7.48 -6.72 2.30
N GLY A 326 6.42 -7.39 2.77
CA GLY A 326 5.27 -6.73 3.37
C GLY A 326 5.60 -5.94 4.64
N TRP A 327 4.84 -4.87 4.89
CA TRP A 327 4.92 -4.00 6.07
C TRP A 327 6.25 -3.24 6.20
N GLY A 328 6.24 -1.95 5.86
CA GLY A 328 7.42 -1.12 5.90
C GLY A 328 7.15 0.38 5.78
N ASP A 329 8.23 1.14 5.71
CA ASP A 329 8.22 2.60 5.68
C ASP A 329 8.61 3.13 4.29
N CYS A 330 7.72 3.93 3.69
CA CYS A 330 7.89 4.43 2.33
C CYS A 330 9.01 5.47 2.21
N VAL A 331 9.31 6.22 3.28
CA VAL A 331 10.41 7.19 3.29
C VAL A 331 11.75 6.45 3.42
N TRP A 332 11.79 5.39 4.25
CA TRP A 332 12.93 4.49 4.34
C TRP A 332 13.23 3.82 3.00
N ALA A 333 12.22 3.22 2.35
CA ALA A 333 12.39 2.59 1.04
C ALA A 333 12.87 3.57 -0.02
N THR A 334 12.35 4.80 -0.01
CA THR A 334 12.80 5.87 -0.92
C THR A 334 14.29 6.20 -0.69
N ALA A 335 14.74 6.24 0.57
CA ALA A 335 16.15 6.43 0.88
C ALA A 335 17.02 5.20 0.55
N GLN A 336 16.49 3.98 0.66
CA GLN A 336 17.21 2.79 0.21
C GLN A 336 17.43 2.74 -1.29
N LEU A 337 16.52 3.29 -2.08
CA LEU A 337 16.66 3.37 -3.54
C LEU A 337 17.62 4.50 -3.99
N THR A 338 17.90 5.49 -3.13
CA THR A 338 18.61 6.72 -3.53
C THR A 338 19.88 7.02 -2.73
N GLY A 339 20.01 6.49 -1.52
CA GLY A 339 21.02 6.84 -0.52
C GLY A 339 20.83 8.22 0.13
N GLY A 340 19.71 8.91 -0.16
CA GLY A 340 19.46 10.27 0.32
C GLY A 340 19.09 10.35 1.80
N ASN A 341 19.01 11.58 2.33
CA ASN A 341 18.67 11.83 3.72
C ASN A 341 17.16 11.95 3.92
N ARG A 342 16.63 11.19 4.89
CA ARG A 342 15.20 11.14 5.20
C ARG A 342 14.79 12.33 6.06
N ALA A 343 13.64 12.89 5.73
CA ALA A 343 12.97 13.92 6.52
C ALA A 343 11.48 13.61 6.59
N TYR A 344 10.95 13.42 7.80
CA TYR A 344 9.54 13.12 8.04
C TYR A 344 8.81 14.37 8.54
N PHE A 345 7.63 14.61 7.98
CA PHE A 345 6.75 15.73 8.33
C PHE A 345 5.36 15.21 8.69
N ASP A 346 5.04 15.15 9.98
CA ASP A 346 3.70 14.80 10.45
C ASP A 346 2.70 15.92 10.16
N THR A 347 1.46 15.53 9.89
CA THR A 347 0.33 16.43 9.64
C THR A 347 -0.25 16.99 10.93
N ALA A 348 -0.27 16.22 12.02
CA ALA A 348 -0.94 16.59 13.27
C ALA A 348 -0.38 17.89 13.87
N SER A 349 0.95 18.02 13.97
CA SER A 349 1.62 19.18 14.57
C SER A 349 1.77 20.39 13.62
N ARG A 350 1.41 20.26 12.34
CA ARG A 350 1.64 21.28 11.32
C ARG A 350 0.36 21.89 10.76
N THR A 351 0.36 23.19 10.51
CA THR A 351 -0.72 23.85 9.78
C THR A 351 -0.67 23.46 8.29
N ALA A 352 -1.81 23.59 7.62
CA ALA A 352 -1.88 23.39 6.17
C ALA A 352 -0.89 24.29 5.39
N GLU A 353 -0.63 25.51 5.88
CA GLU A 353 0.35 26.42 5.27
C GLU A 353 1.80 25.92 5.43
N GLN A 354 2.14 25.37 6.59
CA GLN A 354 3.46 24.77 6.82
C GLN A 354 3.68 23.56 5.91
N LEU A 355 2.69 22.65 5.84
CA LEU A 355 2.72 21.49 4.94
C LEU A 355 2.86 21.92 3.47
N TRP A 356 2.09 22.93 3.06
CA TRP A 356 2.17 23.52 1.72
C TRP A 356 3.55 24.09 1.39
N THR A 357 4.14 24.81 2.34
CA THR A 357 5.46 25.43 2.18
C THR A 357 6.55 24.36 2.03
N ILE A 358 6.51 23.31 2.85
CA ILE A 358 7.45 22.18 2.79
C ILE A 358 7.30 21.43 1.45
N LEU A 359 6.07 21.18 1.00
CA LEU A 359 5.83 20.54 -0.31
C LEU A 359 6.45 21.36 -1.45
N ARG A 360 6.17 22.66 -1.49
CA ARG A 360 6.65 23.54 -2.57
C ARG A 360 8.16 23.74 -2.56
N SER A 361 8.81 23.73 -1.40
CA SER A 361 10.28 23.85 -1.32
C SER A 361 11.02 22.64 -1.90
N ASN A 362 10.31 21.53 -2.13
CA ASN A 362 10.83 20.31 -2.74
C ASN A 362 10.29 20.08 -4.18
N CYS A 363 9.67 21.12 -4.76
CA CYS A 363 9.14 21.11 -6.11
C CYS A 363 9.80 22.16 -6.99
N LEU A 364 9.95 21.84 -8.28
CA LEU A 364 10.28 22.77 -9.35
C LEU A 364 9.06 22.83 -10.27
N SER A 365 8.57 24.05 -10.55
CA SER A 365 7.24 24.23 -11.15
C SER A 365 6.17 23.53 -10.27
N TYR A 366 5.43 22.57 -10.81
CA TYR A 366 4.39 21.80 -10.12
C TYR A 366 4.82 20.36 -9.76
N ARG A 367 6.07 19.99 -10.02
CA ARG A 367 6.61 18.62 -9.88
C ARG A 367 7.67 18.54 -8.78
N THR A 368 7.67 17.46 -8.01
CA THR A 368 8.75 17.16 -7.06
C THR A 368 10.07 16.89 -7.78
N PHE A 369 11.18 17.48 -7.30
CA PHE A 369 12.55 17.13 -7.75
C PHE A 369 13.29 16.26 -6.73
N ARG A 370 12.82 16.24 -5.49
CA ARG A 370 13.19 15.24 -4.48
C ARG A 370 12.11 14.17 -4.41
N PRO A 371 12.44 12.87 -4.43
CA PRO A 371 11.46 11.81 -4.20
C PRO A 371 10.71 12.03 -2.88
N MET A 372 9.38 11.92 -2.93
CA MET A 372 8.50 12.15 -1.80
C MET A 372 7.40 11.09 -1.76
N THR A 373 7.05 10.66 -0.55
CA THR A 373 5.99 9.70 -0.27
C THR A 373 5.16 10.18 0.90
N ALA A 374 3.88 9.80 0.94
CA ALA A 374 2.93 10.14 2.00
C ALA A 374 2.28 8.87 2.55
N TRP A 375 1.76 8.92 3.77
CA TRP A 375 1.07 7.77 4.36
C TRP A 375 -0.13 8.20 5.21
N THR A 376 -1.12 7.32 5.25
CA THR A 376 -2.35 7.49 6.06
C THR A 376 -2.16 7.02 7.49
N TYR A 377 -3.06 7.44 8.39
CA TYR A 377 -3.10 6.91 9.75
C TYR A 377 -3.38 5.41 9.75
N SER A 378 -3.05 4.75 10.86
CA SER A 378 -3.27 3.31 11.01
C SER A 378 -4.73 2.91 10.83
N SER A 379 -5.69 3.74 11.24
CA SER A 379 -7.13 3.55 10.99
C SER A 379 -7.84 4.90 11.01
N GLY A 380 -9.07 4.95 10.50
CA GLY A 380 -9.89 6.16 10.51
C GLY A 380 -10.15 6.63 11.94
N ALA A 381 -10.47 5.68 12.84
CA ALA A 381 -10.65 5.93 14.26
C ALA A 381 -9.40 6.50 14.95
N ALA A 382 -8.20 6.20 14.45
CA ALA A 382 -6.94 6.68 15.01
C ALA A 382 -6.46 8.01 14.42
N SER A 383 -7.11 8.51 13.36
CA SER A 383 -6.91 9.90 12.90
C SER A 383 -7.43 10.88 13.95
N PRO A 384 -6.76 12.04 14.18
CA PRO A 384 -7.25 13.10 15.05
C PRO A 384 -8.65 13.61 14.71
N ASP A 385 -9.05 13.49 13.45
CA ASP A 385 -10.35 13.94 12.94
C ASP A 385 -11.37 12.79 12.82
N HIS A 386 -11.03 11.56 13.26
CA HIS A 386 -11.87 10.36 13.17
C HIS A 386 -12.50 10.16 11.79
N VAL A 387 -11.67 10.18 10.75
CA VAL A 387 -12.10 10.15 9.36
C VAL A 387 -12.69 8.81 8.94
N ASP A 388 -13.54 8.82 7.92
CA ASP A 388 -13.98 7.60 7.22
C ASP A 388 -13.22 7.47 5.89
N TYR A 389 -12.40 6.44 5.79
CA TYR A 389 -11.59 6.18 4.62
C TYR A 389 -12.41 5.80 3.37
N SER A 390 -13.55 5.13 3.56
CA SER A 390 -14.43 4.72 2.46
C SER A 390 -15.13 5.91 1.81
N ASP A 391 -15.61 6.87 2.61
CA ASP A 391 -16.27 8.10 2.12
C ASP A 391 -15.35 8.94 1.22
N ALA A 392 -14.05 8.94 1.53
CA ALA A 392 -13.05 9.67 0.76
C ALA A 392 -12.45 8.88 -0.41
N ASN A 393 -12.77 7.58 -0.53
CA ASN A 393 -12.08 6.64 -1.41
C ASN A 393 -10.55 6.68 -1.23
N VAL A 394 -10.11 6.73 0.03
CA VAL A 394 -8.70 6.74 0.45
C VAL A 394 -8.47 5.52 1.33
N VAL A 395 -7.30 4.90 1.22
CA VAL A 395 -6.95 3.69 1.97
C VAL A 395 -6.24 4.02 3.29
N GLY A 396 -6.74 3.51 4.40
CA GLY A 396 -6.09 3.56 5.71
C GLY A 396 -4.90 2.60 5.81
N SER A 397 -3.90 2.96 6.62
CA SER A 397 -2.65 2.21 6.74
C SER A 397 -1.96 1.96 5.38
N HIS A 398 -1.81 3.00 4.56
CA HIS A 398 -1.33 2.86 3.17
C HIS A 398 -0.38 3.98 2.78
N CYS A 399 0.54 3.68 1.87
CA CYS A 399 1.54 4.62 1.36
C CYS A 399 1.21 5.08 -0.06
N TYR A 400 1.47 6.35 -0.35
CA TYR A 400 1.22 7.03 -1.62
C TYR A 400 2.49 7.74 -2.09
N THR A 401 2.62 7.91 -3.39
CA THR A 401 3.66 8.77 -3.98
C THR A 401 3.18 10.21 -3.95
N VAL A 402 4.06 11.17 -3.63
CA VAL A 402 3.77 12.60 -3.79
C VAL A 402 4.40 13.07 -5.10
N LEU A 403 3.58 13.56 -6.02
CA LEU A 403 4.03 14.00 -7.35
C LEU A 403 4.31 15.51 -7.41
N GLY A 404 3.68 16.29 -6.53
CA GLY A 404 3.87 17.73 -6.48
C GLY A 404 2.63 18.45 -6.00
N TRP A 405 2.31 19.57 -6.62
CA TRP A 405 1.26 20.46 -6.16
C TRP A 405 0.51 21.15 -7.30
N ALA A 406 -0.70 21.64 -7.01
CA ALA A 406 -1.45 22.50 -7.92
C ALA A 406 -2.16 23.61 -7.15
N TYR A 407 -2.34 24.75 -7.81
CA TYR A 407 -3.11 25.88 -7.28
C TYR A 407 -4.21 26.26 -8.26
N ARG A 408 -5.47 26.14 -7.83
CA ARG A 408 -6.66 26.40 -8.66
C ARG A 408 -7.74 27.04 -7.81
N ASN A 409 -8.39 28.09 -8.33
CA ASN A 409 -9.52 28.76 -7.68
C ASN A 409 -9.23 29.12 -6.22
N CYS A 410 -8.06 29.70 -5.98
CA CYS A 410 -7.55 30.07 -4.65
C CYS A 410 -7.37 28.91 -3.65
N ARG A 411 -7.40 27.66 -4.12
CA ARG A 411 -7.18 26.45 -3.31
C ARG A 411 -5.85 25.79 -3.64
N ARG A 412 -5.29 25.10 -2.65
CA ARG A 412 -3.97 24.48 -2.65
C ARG A 412 -4.12 22.97 -2.61
N TYR A 413 -3.56 22.27 -3.58
CA TYR A 413 -3.70 20.83 -3.72
C TYR A 413 -2.35 20.14 -3.72
N ILE A 414 -2.22 19.05 -2.97
CA ILE A 414 -1.13 18.09 -3.10
C ILE A 414 -1.53 17.05 -4.15
N LEU A 415 -0.60 16.69 -5.05
CA LEU A 415 -0.80 15.62 -6.03
C LEU A 415 -0.22 14.33 -5.47
N LEU A 416 -1.03 13.28 -5.47
CA LEU A 416 -0.71 11.97 -4.91
C LEU A 416 -0.96 10.89 -5.96
N ARG A 417 -0.28 9.76 -5.83
CA ARG A 417 -0.58 8.53 -6.56
C ARG A 417 -0.74 7.35 -5.61
N ASN A 418 -1.84 6.64 -5.74
CA ASN A 418 -2.04 5.34 -5.11
C ASN A 418 -1.22 4.28 -5.88
N PRO A 419 -0.29 3.55 -5.24
CA PRO A 419 0.55 2.54 -5.91
C PRO A 419 -0.24 1.35 -6.47
N TRP A 420 -1.55 1.26 -6.23
CA TRP A 420 -2.43 0.30 -6.89
C TRP A 420 -2.73 0.63 -8.35
N GLY A 421 -2.41 1.86 -8.80
CA GLY A 421 -2.80 2.35 -10.12
C GLY A 421 -4.31 2.54 -10.27
N ASN A 422 -5.01 2.75 -9.15
CA ASN A 422 -6.47 2.91 -9.05
C ASN A 422 -6.84 3.51 -7.68
N THR A 423 -8.14 3.69 -7.42
CA THR A 423 -8.68 4.15 -6.12
C THR A 423 -8.21 5.58 -5.82
N GLU A 424 -8.65 6.51 -6.66
CA GLU A 424 -8.41 7.95 -6.55
C GLU A 424 -9.31 8.59 -5.50
N ALA A 425 -8.78 9.50 -4.68
CA ALA A 425 -9.58 10.16 -3.65
C ALA A 425 -10.71 11.01 -4.26
N THR A 426 -11.90 10.93 -3.68
CA THR A 426 -13.09 11.65 -4.14
C THR A 426 -13.32 12.96 -3.38
N VAL A 427 -12.92 13.02 -2.10
CA VAL A 427 -13.14 14.18 -1.23
C VAL A 427 -12.02 15.21 -1.36
N GLY A 428 -12.41 16.49 -1.52
CA GLY A 428 -11.45 17.58 -1.69
C GLY A 428 -10.62 17.46 -2.96
N SER A 429 -11.12 16.73 -3.94
CA SER A 429 -10.43 16.41 -5.18
C SER A 429 -10.48 17.57 -6.18
N LEU A 430 -9.55 17.55 -7.14
CA LEU A 430 -9.51 18.48 -8.27
C LEU A 430 -9.67 17.70 -9.58
N ASP A 431 -10.77 17.95 -10.30
CA ASP A 431 -10.95 17.47 -11.67
C ASP A 431 -10.32 18.48 -12.65
N ALA A 432 -9.06 18.23 -13.03
CA ALA A 432 -8.31 19.06 -13.97
C ALA A 432 -7.12 18.30 -14.58
N THR A 433 -6.54 18.86 -15.65
CA THR A 433 -5.17 18.54 -16.06
C THR A 433 -4.19 19.52 -15.41
N VAL A 434 -3.19 18.98 -14.72
CA VAL A 434 -2.06 19.75 -14.17
C VAL A 434 -0.89 19.65 -15.15
N HIS A 435 -0.30 20.79 -15.50
CA HIS A 435 0.86 20.82 -16.40
C HIS A 435 2.11 21.17 -15.60
N ALA A 436 3.00 20.20 -15.41
CA ALA A 436 4.31 20.43 -14.83
C ALA A 436 5.29 20.81 -15.94
N TYR A 437 6.05 21.90 -15.76
CA TYR A 437 7.13 22.25 -16.68
C TYR A 437 8.41 21.53 -16.23
N ASP A 438 8.95 20.68 -17.09
CA ASP A 438 10.20 19.95 -16.86
C ASP A 438 11.26 20.39 -17.87
N VAL A 439 12.26 21.13 -17.40
CA VAL A 439 13.41 21.72 -18.13
C VAL A 439 13.05 22.48 -19.42
N SER A 440 12.56 21.79 -20.46
CA SER A 440 12.24 22.31 -21.79
C SER A 440 10.85 21.95 -22.33
N TRP A 441 10.03 21.18 -21.59
CA TRP A 441 8.72 20.72 -22.06
C TRP A 441 7.67 20.65 -20.94
N TRP A 442 6.39 20.54 -21.32
CA TRP A 442 5.27 20.44 -20.38
C TRP A 442 4.77 19.00 -20.30
N ARG A 443 4.76 18.43 -19.09
CA ARG A 443 4.16 17.13 -18.81
C ARG A 443 2.72 17.32 -18.31
N PRO A 444 1.69 16.93 -19.07
CA PRO A 444 0.32 16.91 -18.58
C PRO A 444 0.13 15.73 -17.61
N ILE A 445 -0.64 15.96 -16.55
CA ILE A 445 -1.13 14.95 -15.61
C ILE A 445 -2.64 15.11 -15.56
N THR A 446 -3.38 14.18 -16.13
CA THR A 446 -4.84 14.20 -16.16
C THR A 446 -5.37 13.56 -14.87
N LEU A 447 -6.00 14.35 -14.00
CA LEU A 447 -6.48 13.86 -12.70
C LEU A 447 -7.83 13.11 -12.77
N ARG A 448 -8.38 12.97 -13.99
CA ARG A 448 -9.64 12.27 -14.25
C ARG A 448 -9.45 10.81 -14.65
N ASP A 449 -8.24 10.44 -15.06
CA ASP A 449 -7.94 9.09 -15.50
C ASP A 449 -7.86 8.16 -14.29
N THR A 450 -8.29 6.91 -14.45
CA THR A 450 -8.17 5.89 -13.40
C THR A 450 -6.80 5.22 -13.48
N ASP A 451 -5.78 5.89 -12.95
CA ASP A 451 -4.37 5.47 -12.94
C ASP A 451 -3.73 5.60 -11.53
N GLY A 452 -4.56 5.84 -10.52
CA GLY A 452 -4.20 6.07 -9.13
C GLY A 452 -3.81 7.51 -8.81
N ILE A 453 -3.71 8.41 -9.81
CA ILE A 453 -3.30 9.79 -9.59
C ILE A 453 -4.50 10.67 -9.26
N PHE A 454 -4.37 11.44 -8.19
CA PHE A 454 -5.37 12.44 -7.80
C PHE A 454 -4.70 13.65 -7.17
N ALA A 455 -5.44 14.75 -7.09
CA ALA A 455 -5.04 15.88 -6.27
C ALA A 455 -6.05 16.06 -5.14
N MET A 456 -5.56 16.41 -3.96
CA MET A 456 -6.37 16.59 -2.76
C MET A 456 -6.05 17.95 -2.13
N GLU A 457 -7.06 18.70 -1.70
CA GLU A 457 -6.84 19.95 -0.99
C GLU A 457 -5.96 19.70 0.25
N ILE A 458 -4.96 20.55 0.48
CA ILE A 458 -3.97 20.35 1.56
C ILE A 458 -4.63 20.29 2.96
N ASN A 459 -5.77 20.96 3.15
CA ASN A 459 -6.57 20.86 4.37
C ASN A 459 -7.23 19.49 4.53
N THR A 460 -7.73 18.91 3.44
CA THR A 460 -8.27 17.55 3.42
C THR A 460 -7.16 16.54 3.67
N PHE A 461 -6.02 16.68 2.99
CA PHE A 461 -4.84 15.84 3.19
C PHE A 461 -4.46 15.75 4.68
N LYS A 462 -4.41 16.89 5.39
CA LYS A 462 -4.08 16.93 6.82
C LYS A 462 -4.98 16.02 7.69
N LYS A 463 -6.25 15.81 7.32
CA LYS A 463 -7.20 14.99 8.10
C LYS A 463 -6.99 13.49 7.87
N TYR A 464 -6.73 13.10 6.62
CA TYR A 464 -6.66 11.69 6.22
C TYR A 464 -5.25 11.09 6.32
N PHE A 465 -4.23 11.92 6.14
CA PHE A 465 -2.83 11.51 6.11
C PHE A 465 -2.13 11.84 7.41
N ALA A 466 -1.29 10.93 7.89
CA ALA A 466 -0.48 11.12 9.09
C ALA A 466 0.79 11.93 8.82
N GLY A 467 1.29 11.89 7.60
CA GLY A 467 2.48 12.64 7.21
C GLY A 467 2.90 12.44 5.76
N PHE A 468 3.94 13.17 5.37
CA PHE A 468 4.73 12.87 4.19
C PHE A 468 6.22 13.02 4.50
N GLY A 469 7.04 12.37 3.67
CA GLY A 469 8.49 12.40 3.78
C GLY A 469 9.15 12.90 2.52
N VAL A 470 10.34 13.44 2.70
CA VAL A 470 11.24 13.91 1.62
C VAL A 470 12.55 13.17 1.76
N VAL A 471 13.09 12.70 0.64
CA VAL A 471 14.45 12.14 0.58
C VAL A 471 15.35 13.07 -0.22
N SER A 472 16.40 13.56 0.43
CA SER A 472 17.22 14.70 -0.01
C SER A 472 18.61 14.37 -0.48
#